data_AF-A0A2W5K5A6-F1
#
_entry.id   AF-A0A2W5K5A6-F1
#
_cell.length_a   1.000
_cell.length_b   1.000
_cell.length_c   1.000
_cell.angle_alpha   90.00
_cell.angle_beta   90.00
_cell.angle_gamma   90.00
#
_symmetry.space_group_name_H-M   'P 1'
#
loop_
_entity.id
_entity.type
_entity.pdbx_description
1 polymer ?
#
loop_
_entity_poly.entity_id
_entity_poly.type
_entity_poly.pdbx_seq_one_letter_code
_entity_poly.pdbx_strand_id
1 'polypeptide(L)'
;MPPLERVKATPKGQLKNPYQDSDKTIVEEGRKLFLRASCNGCHGGTGGGGMCPPLTNETWVYGGDDDTLFRLVSEGSDALQKDGYHRIGKENVVGPMMSFGTIVKTDDDLWKIITFIRSNWRGSEAKKYGDASKSATAAPLDVGKH
;
A
#
# COMPACT_ATOMS: atom_id res chain seq x y z
N MET A 1 -4.99 -9.24 -13.03
CA MET A 1 -4.41 -8.25 -13.99
C MET A 1 -3.20 -7.58 -13.36
N PRO A 2 -2.28 -6.95 -14.10
CA PRO A 2 -1.16 -6.24 -13.48
C PRO A 2 -1.64 -5.12 -12.53
N PRO A 3 -0.94 -4.85 -11.40
CA PRO A 3 -1.38 -3.84 -10.44
C PRO A 3 -1.57 -2.43 -11.02
N LEU A 4 -0.70 -1.98 -11.92
CA LEU A 4 -0.84 -0.67 -12.57
C LEU A 4 -2.09 -0.59 -13.44
N GLU A 5 -2.49 -1.67 -14.10
CA GLU A 5 -3.72 -1.71 -14.89
C GLU A 5 -4.95 -1.74 -13.98
N ARG A 6 -4.87 -2.42 -12.83
CA ARG A 6 -5.91 -2.36 -11.80
C ARG A 6 -6.11 -0.94 -11.28
N VAL A 7 -5.04 -0.20 -11.02
CA VAL A 7 -5.08 1.20 -10.59
C VAL A 7 -5.77 2.09 -11.63
N LYS A 8 -5.41 1.96 -12.91
CA LYS A 8 -6.03 2.73 -13.99
C LYS A 8 -7.51 2.43 -14.18
N ALA A 9 -7.90 1.16 -14.00
CA ALA A 9 -9.27 0.70 -14.20
C ALA A 9 -10.22 1.01 -13.03
N THR A 10 -9.68 1.38 -11.86
CA THR A 10 -10.47 1.60 -10.65
C THR A 10 -10.40 3.06 -10.20
N PRO A 11 -11.54 3.76 -10.03
CA PRO A 11 -11.55 5.11 -9.48
C PRO A 11 -10.89 5.21 -8.10
N LYS A 12 -10.35 6.39 -7.76
CA LYS A 12 -9.73 6.64 -6.45
C LYS A 12 -10.73 6.37 -5.32
N GLY A 13 -10.24 5.75 -4.25
CA GLY A 13 -11.03 5.32 -3.09
C GLY A 13 -11.84 4.02 -3.26
N GLN A 14 -11.80 3.38 -4.44
CA GLN A 14 -12.66 2.22 -4.73
C GLN A 14 -11.93 0.86 -4.74
N LEU A 15 -10.60 0.83 -4.61
CA LEU A 15 -9.89 -0.44 -4.42
C LEU A 15 -10.23 -1.03 -3.06
N LYS A 16 -10.46 -2.35 -3.02
CA LYS A 16 -10.80 -3.11 -1.82
C LYS A 16 -10.02 -4.41 -1.75
N ASN A 17 -9.44 -4.68 -0.60
CA ASN A 17 -8.78 -5.95 -0.33
C ASN A 17 -9.84 -7.04 -0.13
N PRO A 18 -9.86 -8.10 -0.93
CA PRO A 18 -10.83 -9.19 -0.77
C PRO A 18 -10.52 -10.12 0.40
N TYR A 19 -9.34 -9.98 1.04
CA TYR A 19 -8.86 -10.90 2.07
C TYR A 19 -8.98 -10.35 3.49
N GLN A 20 -9.04 -11.26 4.44
CA GLN A 20 -9.00 -10.98 5.87
C GLN A 20 -7.60 -11.24 6.41
N ASP A 21 -7.08 -10.33 7.24
CA ASP A 21 -5.75 -10.45 7.82
C ASP A 21 -5.57 -11.67 8.74
N SER A 22 -6.68 -12.27 9.20
CA SER A 22 -6.70 -13.49 9.99
C SER A 22 -6.62 -14.78 9.17
N ASP A 23 -6.72 -14.71 7.84
CA ASP A 23 -6.56 -15.86 6.96
C ASP A 23 -5.08 -16.25 6.88
N LYS A 24 -4.70 -17.28 7.64
CA LYS A 24 -3.32 -17.77 7.74
C LYS A 24 -2.75 -18.25 6.40
N THR A 25 -3.60 -18.79 5.52
CA THR A 25 -3.16 -19.27 4.21
C THR A 25 -2.76 -18.09 3.34
N ILE A 26 -3.62 -17.07 3.26
CA ILE A 26 -3.36 -15.85 2.50
C ILE A 26 -2.15 -15.10 3.07
N VAL A 27 -2.02 -15.02 4.39
CA VAL A 27 -0.87 -14.39 5.06
C VAL A 27 0.44 -15.09 4.70
N GLU A 28 0.48 -16.43 4.68
CA GLU A 28 1.69 -17.17 4.34
C GLU A 28 2.04 -17.07 2.84
N GLU A 29 1.05 -17.04 1.95
CA GLU A 29 1.26 -16.74 0.53
C GLU A 29 1.82 -15.33 0.34
N GLY A 30 1.21 -14.34 0.99
CA GLY A 30 1.64 -12.95 1.02
C GLY A 30 3.07 -12.79 1.50
N ARG A 31 3.47 -13.53 2.55
CA ARG A 31 4.85 -13.55 3.05
C ARG A 31 5.84 -14.01 1.99
N LYS A 32 5.53 -15.11 1.30
CA LYS A 32 6.41 -15.63 0.22
C LYS A 32 6.54 -14.62 -0.91
N LEU A 33 5.45 -13.96 -1.27
CA LEU A 33 5.43 -12.93 -2.31
C LEU A 33 6.21 -11.67 -1.88
N PHE A 34 6.07 -11.23 -0.63
CA PHE A 34 6.82 -10.12 -0.05
C PHE A 34 8.34 -10.35 -0.13
N LEU A 35 8.79 -11.57 0.15
CA LEU A 35 10.20 -11.96 0.02
C LEU A 35 10.65 -12.04 -1.45
N ARG A 36 9.81 -12.59 -2.34
CA ARG A 36 10.11 -12.72 -3.78
C ARG A 36 10.18 -11.37 -4.49
N ALA A 37 9.37 -10.41 -4.06
CA ALA A 37 9.39 -9.05 -4.57
C ALA A 37 10.50 -8.18 -3.93
N SER A 38 11.35 -8.77 -3.07
CA SER A 38 12.46 -8.10 -2.39
C SER A 38 12.04 -6.95 -1.46
N CYS A 39 10.79 -6.90 -1.02
CA CYS A 39 10.31 -5.88 -0.07
C CYS A 39 11.11 -5.91 1.25
N ASN A 40 11.54 -7.12 1.66
CA ASN A 40 12.37 -7.34 2.84
C ASN A 40 13.76 -6.73 2.76
N GLY A 41 14.27 -6.44 1.56
CA GLY A 41 15.58 -5.80 1.40
C GLY A 41 15.61 -4.40 2.01
N CYS A 42 14.47 -3.71 2.00
CA CYS A 42 14.33 -2.36 2.54
C CYS A 42 13.59 -2.32 3.88
N HIS A 43 12.52 -3.13 4.02
CA HIS A 43 11.62 -3.11 5.18
C HIS A 43 11.87 -4.24 6.19
N GLY A 44 12.91 -5.06 6.01
CA GLY A 44 13.21 -6.19 6.87
C GLY A 44 12.31 -7.40 6.64
N GLY A 45 12.73 -8.58 7.09
CA GLY A 45 12.10 -9.88 6.77
C GLY A 45 10.62 -10.01 7.13
N THR A 46 10.17 -9.28 8.15
CA THR A 46 8.77 -9.24 8.62
C THR A 46 8.16 -7.83 8.55
N GLY A 47 8.78 -6.91 7.80
CA GLY A 47 8.32 -5.51 7.76
C GLY A 47 8.74 -4.66 8.97
N GLY A 48 9.66 -5.14 9.81
CA GLY A 48 10.12 -4.43 11.02
C GLY A 48 10.96 -3.17 10.77
N GLY A 49 11.22 -2.80 9.52
CA GLY A 49 12.03 -1.65 9.13
C GLY A 49 13.51 -1.97 8.95
N GLY A 50 14.31 -0.94 8.68
CA GLY A 50 15.74 -1.03 8.42
C GLY A 50 16.19 0.20 7.62
N MET A 51 16.48 0.01 6.33
CA MET A 51 16.76 1.10 5.41
C MET A 51 15.51 1.96 5.12
N CYS A 52 14.33 1.35 5.18
CA CYS A 52 13.04 2.03 5.05
C CYS A 52 12.23 1.93 6.35
N PRO A 53 11.15 2.75 6.50
CA PRO A 53 10.32 2.73 7.70
C PRO A 53 9.76 1.34 8.02
N PRO A 54 9.51 1.04 9.30
CA PRO A 54 8.76 -0.15 9.68
C PRO A 54 7.34 -0.12 9.11
N LEU A 55 6.92 -1.25 8.53
CA LEU A 55 5.55 -1.50 8.09
C LEU A 55 4.67 -2.06 9.21
N THR A 56 5.26 -2.48 10.33
CA THR A 56 4.55 -3.07 11.47
C THR A 56 4.17 -2.06 12.54
N ASN A 57 4.72 -0.85 12.50
CA ASN A 57 4.46 0.21 13.48
C ASN A 57 3.11 0.87 13.27
N GLU A 58 2.65 1.63 14.28
CA GLU A 58 1.38 2.36 14.26
C GLU A 58 1.31 3.50 13.21
N THR A 59 2.43 3.87 12.58
CA THR A 59 2.45 4.96 11.60
C THR A 59 2.63 4.44 10.18
N TRP A 60 1.55 4.44 9.40
CA TRP A 60 1.62 4.40 7.94
C TRP A 60 1.49 5.80 7.37
N VAL A 61 2.58 6.26 6.79
CA VAL A 61 2.77 7.69 6.48
C VAL A 61 1.83 8.22 5.40
N TYR A 62 1.25 7.35 4.55
CA TYR A 62 0.21 7.71 3.57
C TYR A 62 -1.19 7.22 3.99
N GLY A 63 -1.34 6.60 5.16
CA GLY A 63 -2.60 5.95 5.56
C GLY A 63 -2.62 4.45 5.27
N GLY A 64 -3.65 3.79 5.81
CA GLY A 64 -3.79 2.33 5.82
C GLY A 64 -4.99 1.75 5.10
N ASP A 65 -5.78 2.60 4.44
CA ASP A 65 -6.89 2.14 3.63
C ASP A 65 -6.40 1.36 2.42
N ASP A 66 -7.29 0.50 1.90
CA ASP A 66 -7.00 -0.39 0.78
C ASP A 66 -6.51 0.36 -0.46
N ASP A 67 -7.12 1.50 -0.77
CA ASP A 67 -6.85 2.24 -2.00
C ASP A 67 -5.48 2.91 -1.95
N THR A 68 -5.18 3.58 -0.84
CA THR A 68 -3.87 4.20 -0.64
C THR A 68 -2.74 3.16 -0.65
N LEU A 69 -2.88 2.05 0.09
CA LEU A 69 -1.80 1.04 0.13
C LEU A 69 -1.57 0.38 -1.22
N PHE A 70 -2.63 0.00 -1.92
CA PHE A 70 -2.52 -0.65 -3.22
C PHE A 70 -1.89 0.27 -4.26
N ARG A 71 -2.34 1.54 -4.33
CA ARG A 71 -1.75 2.54 -5.23
C ARG A 71 -0.30 2.84 -4.86
N LEU A 72 0.00 3.04 -3.57
CA LEU A 72 1.36 3.32 -3.10
C LEU A 72 2.34 2.24 -3.56
N VAL A 73 2.01 0.96 -3.35
CA VAL A 73 2.88 -0.16 -3.77
C VAL A 73 2.93 -0.29 -5.29
N SER A 74 1.81 -0.08 -5.98
CA SER A 74 1.77 -0.18 -7.44
C SER A 74 2.57 0.92 -8.12
N GLU A 75 2.39 2.17 -7.71
CA GLU A 75 2.87 3.37 -8.42
C GLU A 75 4.16 3.94 -7.83
N GLY A 76 4.46 3.63 -6.57
CA GLY A 76 5.49 4.32 -5.81
C GLY A 76 5.01 5.67 -5.29
N SER A 77 5.73 6.24 -4.32
CA SER A 77 5.26 7.43 -3.59
C SER A 77 5.25 8.71 -4.42
N ASP A 78 6.12 8.83 -5.43
CA ASP A 78 6.23 10.06 -6.21
C ASP A 78 5.08 10.20 -7.21
N ALA A 79 4.68 9.09 -7.84
CA ALA A 79 3.50 9.06 -8.71
C ALA A 79 2.22 9.21 -7.87
N LEU A 80 2.12 8.50 -6.75
CA LEU A 80 1.00 8.61 -5.82
C LEU A 80 0.78 10.09 -5.36
N GLN A 81 1.87 10.81 -5.07
CA GLN A 81 1.78 12.21 -4.67
C GLN A 81 1.33 13.14 -5.80
N LYS A 82 1.79 12.91 -7.03
CA LYS A 82 1.30 13.64 -8.22
C LYS A 82 -0.19 13.39 -8.45
N ASP A 83 -0.66 12.22 -8.04
CA ASP A 83 -2.06 11.84 -8.05
C ASP A 83 -2.87 12.41 -6.87
N GLY A 84 -2.30 13.33 -6.10
CA GLY A 84 -3.02 14.08 -5.07
C GLY A 84 -3.10 13.40 -3.71
N TYR A 85 -2.39 12.29 -3.50
CA TYR A 85 -2.21 11.73 -2.17
C TYR A 85 -1.07 12.44 -1.43
N HIS A 86 -1.16 12.56 -0.12
CA HIS A 86 -0.12 13.21 0.66
C HIS A 86 0.20 12.41 1.92
N ARG A 87 1.39 12.67 2.48
CA ARG A 87 1.78 12.07 3.76
C ARG A 87 0.93 12.67 4.88
N ILE A 88 0.32 11.80 5.68
CA ILE A 88 -0.49 12.13 6.86
C ILE A 88 0.17 11.68 8.16
N GLY A 89 1.31 10.99 8.08
CA GLY A 89 2.09 10.51 9.20
C GLY A 89 3.58 10.80 9.06
N LYS A 90 4.31 10.73 10.18
CA LYS A 90 5.75 11.01 10.25
C LYS A 90 6.50 9.78 10.75
N GLU A 91 7.51 9.38 10.00
CA GLU A 91 8.49 8.38 10.37
C GLU A 91 9.89 8.96 10.18
N ASN A 92 10.89 8.39 10.84
CA ASN A 92 12.27 8.93 10.80
C ASN A 92 12.90 8.81 9.41
N VAL A 93 12.49 7.81 8.62
CA VAL A 93 12.95 7.64 7.24
C VAL A 93 11.91 8.25 6.28
N VAL A 94 12.34 9.23 5.49
CA VAL A 94 11.44 10.07 4.67
C VAL A 94 11.65 9.95 3.15
N GLY A 95 12.47 9.01 2.69
CA GLY A 95 12.74 8.81 1.25
C GLY A 95 11.55 8.31 0.43
N PRO A 96 11.60 8.45 -0.91
CA PRO A 96 10.56 7.96 -1.80
C PRO A 96 10.55 6.43 -1.85
N MET A 97 9.36 5.84 -1.91
CA MET A 97 9.18 4.42 -2.17
C MET A 97 9.07 4.19 -3.67
N MET A 98 9.86 3.27 -4.20
CA MET A 98 9.80 2.91 -5.62
C MET A 98 8.48 2.20 -5.99
N SER A 99 8.13 2.23 -7.27
CA SER A 99 7.03 1.45 -7.83
C SER A 99 7.35 -0.04 -7.84
N PHE A 100 6.40 -0.87 -7.41
CA PHE A 100 6.46 -2.33 -7.56
C PHE A 100 5.48 -2.87 -8.60
N GLY A 101 4.76 -2.00 -9.31
CA GLY A 101 3.72 -2.39 -10.27
C GLY A 101 4.20 -3.19 -11.48
N THR A 102 5.51 -3.20 -11.77
CA THR A 102 6.13 -4.06 -12.81
C THR A 102 6.80 -5.32 -12.22
N ILE A 103 7.05 -5.34 -10.91
CA ILE A 103 7.67 -6.43 -10.16
C ILE A 103 6.59 -7.44 -9.75
N VAL A 104 5.52 -6.96 -9.10
CA VAL A 104 4.37 -7.77 -8.68
C VAL A 104 3.49 -8.03 -9.90
N LYS A 105 3.28 -9.30 -10.23
CA LYS A 105 2.71 -9.71 -11.52
C LYS A 105 1.21 -9.54 -11.59
N THR A 106 0.51 -9.70 -10.47
CA THR A 106 -0.94 -9.62 -10.42
C THR A 106 -1.42 -8.77 -9.26
N ASP A 107 -2.61 -8.19 -9.42
CA ASP A 107 -3.35 -7.52 -8.35
C ASP A 107 -3.68 -8.46 -7.18
N ASP A 108 -3.97 -9.73 -7.47
CA ASP A 108 -4.14 -10.79 -6.47
C ASP A 108 -2.90 -10.95 -5.58
N ASP A 109 -1.71 -11.08 -6.19
CA ASP A 109 -0.44 -11.18 -5.46
C ASP A 109 -0.20 -9.95 -4.58
N LEU A 110 -0.51 -8.76 -5.08
CA LEU A 110 -0.35 -7.53 -4.32
C LEU A 110 -1.29 -7.50 -3.10
N TRP A 111 -2.55 -7.93 -3.25
CA TRP A 111 -3.46 -8.02 -2.11
C TRP A 111 -2.98 -9.01 -1.06
N LYS A 112 -2.39 -10.14 -1.47
CA LYS A 112 -1.79 -11.11 -0.53
C LYS A 112 -0.62 -10.48 0.22
N ILE A 113 0.27 -9.75 -0.47
CA ILE A 113 1.37 -9.01 0.17
C ILE A 113 0.83 -8.00 1.20
N ILE A 114 -0.16 -7.19 0.83
CA ILE A 114 -0.78 -6.19 1.74
C ILE A 114 -1.41 -6.89 2.95
N THR A 115 -2.07 -8.02 2.75
CA THR A 115 -2.68 -8.82 3.83
C THR A 115 -1.61 -9.36 4.79
N PHE A 116 -0.47 -9.82 4.28
CA PHE A 116 0.68 -10.18 5.11
C PHE A 116 1.24 -8.98 5.89
N ILE A 117 1.39 -7.81 5.26
CA ILE A 117 1.87 -6.60 5.94
C ILE A 117 0.92 -6.24 7.09
N ARG A 118 -0.39 -6.26 6.85
CA ARG A 118 -1.43 -5.98 7.84
C ARG A 118 -1.49 -6.99 8.98
N SER A 119 -1.28 -8.28 8.70
CA SER A 119 -1.28 -9.29 9.78
C SER A 119 -0.10 -9.12 10.74
N ASN A 120 0.95 -8.39 10.34
CA ASN A 120 2.09 -8.04 11.19
C ASN A 120 1.97 -6.65 11.83
N TRP A 121 0.85 -5.94 11.64
CA TRP A 121 0.58 -4.65 12.29
C TRP A 121 0.57 -4.77 13.82
N ARG A 122 1.26 -3.87 14.50
CA ARG A 122 1.40 -3.82 15.97
C ARG A 122 0.87 -2.52 16.58
N GLY A 123 0.28 -1.65 15.76
CA GLY A 123 -0.36 -0.41 16.21
C GLY A 123 -1.80 -0.60 16.67
N SER A 124 -2.51 0.51 16.86
CA SER A 124 -3.94 0.48 17.17
C SER A 124 -4.77 0.03 15.95
N GLU A 125 -5.82 -0.76 16.17
CA GLU A 125 -6.75 -1.19 15.11
C GLU A 125 -7.41 0.03 14.42
N ALA A 126 -7.67 1.10 15.17
CA ALA A 126 -8.26 2.34 14.66
C ALA A 126 -7.44 3.02 13.55
N LYS A 127 -6.13 2.77 13.49
CA LYS A 127 -5.23 3.33 12.46
C LYS A 127 -4.86 2.33 11.37
N LYS A 128 -5.17 1.05 11.56
CA LYS A 128 -4.77 -0.03 10.66
C LYS A 128 -5.45 0.06 9.29
N TYR A 129 -6.75 0.35 9.27
CA TYR A 129 -7.54 0.38 8.02
C TYR A 129 -7.75 1.79 7.45
N GLY A 130 -7.19 2.81 8.10
CA GLY A 130 -7.16 4.19 7.61
C GLY A 130 -8.50 4.78 7.16
N ASP A 131 -8.42 5.93 6.50
CA ASP A 131 -9.52 6.52 5.74
C ASP A 131 -8.88 7.21 4.53
N ALA A 132 -9.21 6.73 3.34
CA ALA A 132 -8.64 7.23 2.08
C ALA A 132 -8.85 8.73 1.91
N SER A 133 -9.92 9.31 2.47
CA SER A 133 -10.19 10.74 2.39
C SER A 133 -9.19 11.60 3.16
N LYS A 134 -8.45 11.00 4.11
CA LYS A 134 -7.43 11.71 4.89
C LYS A 134 -6.14 11.88 4.12
N SER A 135 -5.80 10.93 3.25
CA SER A 135 -4.57 10.93 2.46
C SER A 135 -4.79 11.42 1.03
N ALA A 136 -5.94 11.15 0.43
CA ALA A 136 -6.29 11.58 -0.91
C ALA A 136 -6.95 12.96 -0.89
N THR A 137 -6.44 13.90 -1.69
CA THR A 137 -7.24 15.07 -2.07
C THR A 137 -8.30 14.64 -3.09
N ALA A 138 -9.49 15.21 -3.01
CA ALA A 138 -10.51 15.00 -4.03
C ALA A 138 -9.89 15.31 -5.40
N ALA A 139 -9.96 14.35 -6.34
CA ALA A 139 -9.58 14.64 -7.71
C ALA A 139 -10.32 15.91 -8.16
N PRO A 140 -9.69 16.83 -8.90
CA PRO A 140 -10.47 17.82 -9.62
C PRO A 140 -11.49 17.04 -10.43
N LEU A 141 -12.78 17.29 -10.18
CA LEU A 141 -13.81 16.85 -11.10
C LEU A 141 -13.41 17.47 -12.43
N ASP A 142 -12.97 16.63 -13.37
CA ASP A 142 -12.82 17.04 -14.76
C ASP A 142 -14.24 17.35 -15.25
N VAL A 143 -14.68 18.58 -15.00
CA VAL A 143 -15.83 19.17 -15.65
C VAL A 143 -15.38 19.33 -17.09
N GLY A 144 -15.71 18.29 -17.87
CA GLY A 144 -15.32 18.14 -19.26
C GLY A 144 -15.43 19.47 -19.99
N LYS A 145 -14.35 19.80 -20.70
CA LYS A 145 -14.36 20.90 -21.64
C LYS A 145 -14.42 20.33 -23.05
N HIS A 146 -15.50 20.74 -23.73
CA HIS A 146 -15.87 20.47 -25.11
C HIS A 146 -14.71 20.59 -26.12
#